data_AF-A0A7S3P329-F1
#
_entry.id   AF-A0A7S3P329-F1
#
_cell.length_a   1.000
_cell.length_b   1.000
_cell.length_c   1.000
_cell.angle_alpha   90.00
_cell.angle_beta   90.00
_cell.angle_gamma   90.00
#
_symmetry.space_group_name_H-M   'P 1'
#
loop_
_entity.id
_entity.type
_entity.pdbx_description
1 polymer ?
#
loop_
_entity_poly.entity_id
_entity_poly.type
_entity_poly.pdbx_seq_one_letter_code
_entity_poly.pdbx_strand_id
1 'polypeptide(L)'
;KVTIKNRKGKVLATLNVNSNMTVKDLKNLYLKEAKGKKVSFNRQYYTLNEIKGKALNDDTKKLSTYDIKSGDTLYLKDLGLQISWKLVFLVEYFGPIGIFLIFYYFRNLIYGQGSANVPLSFTQKAGFFMVLGHYIKRELETLFIHRFSSSTMPFKNLFINCTHYWFTFALLVGYFLFHPKYTEPTYIPMNLKYILIGLFAFFQLMNFLCHNELKNLRKPGTTERGIPKGFGFGLVSCANYFWETLVWLSYSVLTGTATSYLFLVFSFYQMSEWALKKHRRYKKEFKDYPKERTAILPFLL
;
A
#
# COMPACT_ATOMS: atom_id res chain seq x y z
N LYS A 1 24.34 -30.17 -4.93
CA LYS A 1 24.77 -29.21 -5.98
C LYS A 1 23.56 -28.79 -6.79
N VAL A 2 23.38 -27.50 -7.06
CA VAL A 2 22.33 -26.98 -7.96
C VAL A 2 22.95 -26.10 -9.02
N THR A 3 22.42 -26.12 -10.24
CA THR A 3 22.91 -25.30 -11.35
C THR A 3 22.00 -24.10 -11.56
N ILE A 4 22.56 -22.90 -11.53
CA ILE A 4 21.85 -21.66 -11.81
C ILE A 4 22.00 -21.34 -13.29
N LYS A 5 20.88 -21.22 -14.01
CA LYS A 5 20.84 -20.78 -15.42
C LYS A 5 20.10 -19.46 -15.54
N ASN A 6 20.46 -18.62 -16.51
CA ASN A 6 19.58 -17.52 -16.91
C ASN A 6 18.40 -18.06 -17.73
N ARG A 7 17.42 -17.20 -18.02
CA ARG A 7 16.26 -17.57 -18.87
C ARG A 7 16.60 -17.92 -20.32
N LYS A 8 17.84 -17.70 -20.77
CA LYS A 8 18.34 -18.11 -22.09
C LYS A 8 19.10 -19.45 -22.03
N GLY A 9 19.11 -20.14 -20.88
CA GLY A 9 19.78 -21.42 -20.68
C GLY A 9 21.28 -21.34 -20.37
N LYS A 10 21.90 -20.15 -20.40
CA LYS A 10 23.31 -19.97 -20.04
C LYS A 10 23.52 -20.24 -18.55
N VAL A 11 24.48 -21.10 -18.23
CA VAL A 11 24.89 -21.39 -16.85
C VAL A 11 25.60 -20.17 -16.26
N LEU A 12 25.14 -19.73 -15.09
CA LEU A 12 25.65 -18.58 -14.35
C LEU A 12 26.53 -18.99 -13.15
N ALA A 13 26.15 -20.07 -12.47
CA ALA A 13 26.86 -20.59 -11.31
C ALA A 13 26.43 -22.04 -11.04
N THR A 14 27.26 -22.80 -10.34
CA THR A 14 26.89 -24.09 -9.74
C THR A 14 27.13 -23.97 -8.25
N LEU A 15 26.07 -24.05 -7.45
CA LEU A 15 26.11 -23.78 -6.02
C LEU A 15 26.02 -25.06 -5.21
N ASN A 16 26.79 -25.13 -4.12
CA ASN A 16 26.64 -26.16 -3.11
C ASN A 16 25.60 -25.71 -2.08
N VAL A 17 24.39 -26.27 -2.19
CA VAL A 17 23.27 -25.92 -1.30
C VAL A 17 22.92 -27.11 -0.40
N ASN A 18 22.47 -26.79 0.82
CA ASN A 18 21.92 -27.74 1.79
C ASN A 18 20.40 -27.52 1.90
N SER A 19 19.63 -28.58 2.17
CA SER A 19 18.17 -28.55 2.37
C SER A 19 17.74 -27.61 3.50
N ASN A 20 18.60 -27.41 4.50
CA ASN A 20 18.37 -26.51 5.63
C ASN A 20 18.60 -25.03 5.32
N MET A 21 19.25 -24.69 4.20
CA MET A 21 19.43 -23.30 3.80
C MET A 21 18.09 -22.66 3.46
N THR A 22 17.99 -21.34 3.67
CA THR A 22 16.85 -20.55 3.20
C THR A 22 17.05 -20.05 1.78
N VAL A 23 15.97 -19.58 1.15
CA VAL A 23 16.07 -18.88 -0.14
C VAL A 23 16.94 -17.62 -0.04
N LYS A 24 16.94 -16.93 1.11
CA LYS A 24 17.86 -15.82 1.40
C LYS A 24 19.33 -16.27 1.35
N ASP A 25 19.65 -17.42 1.95
CA ASP A 25 21.01 -17.95 1.94
C ASP A 25 21.45 -18.32 0.52
N LEU A 26 20.56 -18.94 -0.27
CA LEU A 26 20.79 -19.23 -1.69
C LEU A 26 21.11 -17.94 -2.48
N LYS A 27 20.31 -16.88 -2.31
CA LYS A 27 20.52 -15.58 -2.98
C LYS A 27 21.88 -14.97 -2.62
N ASN A 28 22.26 -15.03 -1.35
CA ASN A 28 23.55 -14.56 -0.87
C ASN A 28 24.72 -15.42 -1.40
N LEU A 29 24.53 -16.74 -1.45
CA LEU A 29 25.51 -17.67 -2.00
C LEU A 29 25.75 -17.40 -3.50
N TYR A 30 24.68 -17.18 -4.26
CA TYR A 30 24.79 -16.76 -5.66
C TYR A 30 25.59 -15.46 -5.81
N LEU A 31 25.36 -14.45 -4.97
CA LEU A 31 26.13 -13.20 -5.01
C LEU A 31 27.63 -13.43 -4.74
N LYS A 32 27.97 -14.40 -3.89
CA LYS A 32 29.37 -14.75 -3.60
C LYS A 32 30.00 -15.50 -4.76
N GLU A 33 29.34 -16.55 -5.26
CA GLU A 33 29.93 -17.53 -6.18
C GLU A 33 29.71 -17.25 -7.68
N ALA A 34 28.74 -16.40 -8.06
CA ALA A 34 28.48 -16.11 -9.47
C ALA A 34 29.67 -15.41 -10.13
N LYS A 35 30.01 -15.85 -11.35
CA LYS A 35 31.06 -15.24 -12.17
C LYS A 35 30.44 -14.20 -13.12
N GLY A 36 31.10 -13.06 -13.31
CA GLY A 36 30.66 -11.99 -14.23
C GLY A 36 29.65 -11.00 -13.62
N LYS A 37 28.73 -10.44 -14.43
CA LYS A 37 27.75 -9.43 -14.01
C LYS A 37 26.72 -10.04 -13.06
N LYS A 38 26.83 -9.72 -11.77
CA LYS A 38 25.97 -10.25 -10.70
C LYS A 38 24.62 -9.53 -10.65
N VAL A 39 23.55 -10.31 -10.50
CA VAL A 39 22.20 -9.79 -10.23
C VAL A 39 22.08 -9.52 -8.73
N SER A 40 21.81 -8.27 -8.33
CA SER A 40 21.71 -7.91 -6.91
C SER A 40 20.59 -8.65 -6.18
N PHE A 41 20.71 -8.80 -4.86
CA PHE A 41 19.82 -9.64 -4.04
C PHE A 41 18.32 -9.49 -4.35
N ASN A 42 17.79 -8.26 -4.30
CA ASN A 42 16.37 -7.97 -4.50
C ASN A 42 15.90 -8.18 -5.95
N ARG A 43 16.83 -8.27 -6.91
CA ARG A 43 16.54 -8.49 -8.33
C ARG A 43 16.45 -9.96 -8.69
N GLN A 44 16.85 -10.86 -7.79
CA GLN A 44 16.90 -12.29 -8.05
C GLN A 44 15.53 -12.93 -7.85
N TYR A 45 15.00 -13.52 -8.91
CA TYR A 45 13.79 -14.34 -8.88
C TYR A 45 14.09 -15.72 -9.48
N TYR A 46 13.86 -16.78 -8.70
CA TYR A 46 14.19 -18.16 -9.08
C TYR A 46 12.93 -18.99 -9.34
N THR A 47 12.98 -19.81 -10.39
CA THR A 47 12.03 -20.90 -10.64
C THR A 47 12.76 -22.24 -10.73
N LEU A 48 12.15 -23.29 -10.18
CA LEU A 48 12.71 -24.63 -10.12
C LEU A 48 12.46 -25.40 -11.42
N ASN A 49 13.52 -26.00 -11.97
CA ASN A 49 13.61 -26.93 -13.10
C ASN A 49 13.08 -26.44 -14.46
N GLU A 50 12.20 -25.44 -14.47
CA GLU A 50 11.63 -24.82 -15.66
C GLU A 50 11.55 -23.30 -15.50
N ILE A 51 11.54 -22.57 -16.63
CA ILE A 51 11.41 -21.11 -16.64
C ILE A 51 10.06 -20.63 -16.04
N LYS A 52 9.01 -21.47 -16.14
CA LYS A 52 7.68 -21.26 -15.56
C LYS A 52 7.37 -22.23 -14.40
N GLY A 53 8.40 -22.89 -13.86
CA GLY A 53 8.24 -23.85 -12.75
C GLY A 53 7.94 -23.19 -11.41
N LYS A 54 7.97 -24.00 -10.34
CA LYS A 54 7.69 -23.57 -8.96
C LYS A 54 8.60 -22.41 -8.56
N ALA A 55 7.99 -21.29 -8.17
CA ALA A 55 8.71 -20.07 -7.80
C ALA A 55 9.17 -20.10 -6.34
N LEU A 56 10.43 -19.72 -6.10
CA LEU A 56 10.99 -19.52 -4.76
C LEU A 56 10.64 -18.09 -4.31
N ASN A 57 9.45 -17.92 -3.74
CA ASN A 57 8.83 -16.61 -3.51
C ASN A 57 8.93 -16.09 -2.06
N ASP A 58 9.46 -16.90 -1.15
CA ASP A 58 9.62 -16.55 0.27
C ASP A 58 11.07 -16.75 0.69
N ASP A 59 11.73 -15.64 1.00
CA ASP A 59 13.15 -15.58 1.36
C ASP A 59 13.45 -16.28 2.70
N THR A 60 12.45 -16.46 3.56
CA THR A 60 12.61 -17.10 4.88
C THR A 60 12.37 -18.61 4.85
N LYS A 61 11.73 -19.13 3.79
CA LYS A 61 11.47 -20.57 3.67
C LYS A 61 12.75 -21.33 3.35
N LYS A 62 12.85 -22.53 3.91
CA LYS A 62 13.92 -23.47 3.62
C LYS A 62 13.81 -23.98 2.18
N LEU A 63 14.95 -24.33 1.58
CA LEU A 63 14.99 -24.95 0.25
C LEU A 63 14.23 -26.28 0.22
N SER A 64 14.21 -27.01 1.33
CA SER A 64 13.42 -28.25 1.48
C SER A 64 11.91 -28.03 1.26
N THR A 65 11.37 -26.87 1.61
CA THR A 65 9.94 -26.54 1.40
C THR A 65 9.58 -26.44 -0.09
N TYR A 66 10.59 -26.28 -0.95
CA TYR A 66 10.44 -26.23 -2.40
C TYR A 66 10.81 -27.55 -3.08
N ASP A 67 11.17 -28.58 -2.31
CA ASP A 67 11.57 -29.91 -2.80
C ASP A 67 12.84 -29.90 -3.66
N ILE A 68 13.75 -28.96 -3.38
CA ILE A 68 15.00 -28.79 -4.13
C ILE A 68 15.99 -29.90 -3.77
N LYS A 69 16.48 -30.60 -4.79
CA LYS A 69 17.40 -31.74 -4.70
C LYS A 69 18.75 -31.41 -5.35
N SER A 70 19.75 -32.25 -5.06
CA SER A 70 21.01 -32.18 -5.78
C SER A 70 20.81 -32.60 -7.24
N GLY A 71 21.34 -31.82 -8.18
CA GLY A 71 21.15 -31.99 -9.63
C GLY A 71 20.11 -31.04 -10.22
N ASP A 72 19.27 -30.41 -9.39
CA ASP A 72 18.24 -29.51 -9.88
C ASP A 72 18.83 -28.25 -10.55
N THR A 73 18.05 -27.71 -11.47
CA THR A 73 18.36 -26.46 -12.17
C THR A 73 17.45 -25.35 -11.68
N LEU A 74 18.02 -24.22 -11.28
CA LEU A 74 17.27 -23.01 -10.93
C LEU A 74 17.42 -21.97 -12.03
N TYR A 75 16.30 -21.48 -12.55
CA TYR A 75 16.29 -20.42 -13.55
C TYR A 75 16.20 -19.06 -12.86
N LEU A 76 17.25 -18.26 -13.02
CA LEU A 76 17.32 -16.88 -12.56
C LEU A 76 16.69 -15.93 -13.57
N LYS A 77 15.67 -15.20 -13.12
CA LYS A 77 15.14 -14.00 -13.76
C LYS A 77 15.66 -12.78 -13.01
N ASP A 78 16.24 -11.84 -13.76
CA ASP A 78 16.53 -10.50 -13.26
C ASP A 78 15.25 -9.64 -13.33
N LEU A 79 14.77 -9.18 -12.18
CA LEU A 79 13.56 -8.35 -12.08
C LEU A 79 13.77 -6.89 -12.54
N GLY A 80 15.01 -6.48 -12.83
CA GLY A 80 15.35 -5.09 -13.13
C GLY A 80 15.31 -4.20 -11.89
N LEU A 81 15.36 -2.87 -12.06
CA LEU A 81 15.44 -1.93 -10.94
C LEU A 81 14.27 -2.13 -9.94
N GLN A 82 14.62 -2.36 -8.68
CA GLN A 82 13.68 -2.58 -7.58
C GLN A 82 13.77 -1.43 -6.59
N ILE A 83 12.65 -1.12 -5.95
CA ILE A 83 12.54 -0.14 -4.87
C ILE A 83 11.86 -0.79 -3.65
N SER A 84 12.25 -0.41 -2.44
CA SER A 84 11.65 -0.98 -1.23
C SER A 84 10.20 -0.52 -1.07
N TRP A 85 9.33 -1.41 -0.59
CA TRP A 85 7.94 -1.05 -0.32
C TRP A 85 7.82 0.11 0.67
N LYS A 86 8.72 0.14 1.68
CA LYS A 86 8.79 1.25 2.63
C LYS A 86 9.00 2.57 1.88
N LEU A 87 10.02 2.68 1.02
CA LEU A 87 10.29 3.91 0.29
C LEU A 87 9.16 4.28 -0.68
N VAL A 88 8.52 3.29 -1.32
CA VAL A 88 7.36 3.54 -2.19
C VAL A 88 6.26 4.25 -1.42
N PHE A 89 5.86 3.72 -0.27
CA PHE A 89 4.78 4.31 0.52
C PHE A 89 5.15 5.70 1.05
N LEU A 90 6.41 5.92 1.47
CA LEU A 90 6.86 7.26 1.88
C LEU A 90 6.77 8.26 0.72
N VAL A 91 7.22 7.91 -0.49
CA VAL A 91 7.11 8.82 -1.64
C VAL A 91 5.64 9.03 -2.04
N GLU A 92 4.84 7.97 -2.03
CA GLU A 92 3.43 7.98 -2.38
C GLU A 92 2.62 8.93 -1.48
N TYR A 93 2.83 8.87 -0.16
CA TYR A 93 2.10 9.68 0.83
C TYR A 93 2.68 11.08 1.04
N PHE A 94 3.97 11.29 0.76
CA PHE A 94 4.59 12.61 0.86
C PHE A 94 4.06 13.59 -0.20
N GLY A 95 3.73 13.09 -1.39
CA GLY A 95 3.20 13.93 -2.47
C GLY A 95 1.95 14.72 -2.08
N PRO A 96 0.88 14.08 -1.58
CA PRO A 96 -0.30 14.78 -1.09
C PRO A 96 -0.02 15.86 -0.05
N ILE A 97 0.91 15.62 0.88
CA ILE A 97 1.36 16.61 1.86
C ILE A 97 1.94 17.83 1.14
N GLY A 98 2.95 17.62 0.29
CA GLY A 98 3.63 18.69 -0.43
C GLY A 98 2.69 19.47 -1.35
N ILE A 99 1.83 18.77 -2.10
CA ILE A 99 0.89 19.38 -3.05
C ILE A 99 -0.17 20.22 -2.30
N PHE A 100 -0.71 19.74 -1.18
CA PHE A 100 -1.65 20.52 -0.37
C PHE A 100 -0.99 21.75 0.26
N LEU A 101 0.26 21.64 0.74
CA LEU A 101 1.03 22.80 1.20
C LEU A 101 1.21 23.83 0.09
N ILE A 102 1.51 23.38 -1.14
CA ILE A 102 1.66 24.25 -2.30
C ILE A 102 0.34 24.99 -2.60
N PHE A 103 -0.78 24.30 -2.69
CA PHE A 103 -2.07 24.96 -2.93
C PHE A 103 -2.51 25.89 -1.79
N TYR A 104 -2.23 25.54 -0.54
CA TYR A 104 -2.64 26.34 0.61
C TYR A 104 -1.87 27.66 0.70
N TYR A 105 -0.54 27.61 0.54
CA TYR A 105 0.34 28.77 0.74
C TYR A 105 0.61 29.57 -0.54
N PHE A 106 0.66 28.94 -1.72
CA PHE A 106 1.04 29.60 -2.98
C PHE A 106 -0.16 29.94 -3.87
N ARG A 107 -1.28 30.35 -3.28
CA ARG A 107 -2.53 30.66 -4.00
C ARG A 107 -2.36 31.70 -5.10
N ASN A 108 -1.63 32.79 -4.84
CA ASN A 108 -1.37 33.83 -5.85
C ASN A 108 -0.66 33.30 -7.09
N LEU A 109 0.27 32.37 -6.92
CA LEU A 109 1.02 31.77 -8.02
C LEU A 109 0.12 30.86 -8.88
N ILE A 110 -0.85 30.19 -8.24
CA ILE A 110 -1.66 29.14 -8.86
C ILE A 110 -2.97 29.68 -9.46
N TYR A 111 -3.66 30.56 -8.72
CA TYR A 111 -4.99 31.08 -9.07
C TYR A 111 -4.95 32.54 -9.56
N GLY A 112 -3.77 33.14 -9.65
CA GLY A 112 -3.57 34.52 -10.09
C GLY A 112 -3.54 35.55 -8.96
N GLN A 113 -3.15 36.77 -9.33
CA GLN A 113 -2.98 37.89 -8.41
C GLN A 113 -4.28 38.21 -7.66
N GLY A 114 -4.14 38.48 -6.36
CA GLY A 114 -5.27 38.79 -5.47
C GLY A 114 -6.01 37.58 -4.90
N SER A 115 -5.73 36.35 -5.37
CA SER A 115 -6.37 35.15 -4.81
C SER A 115 -6.02 34.88 -3.34
N ALA A 116 -4.82 35.27 -2.90
CA ALA A 116 -4.43 35.19 -1.50
C ALA A 116 -5.20 36.17 -0.60
N ASN A 117 -5.75 37.25 -1.17
CA ASN A 117 -6.54 38.23 -0.43
C ASN A 117 -7.95 37.70 -0.10
N VAL A 118 -8.42 36.68 -0.83
CA VAL A 118 -9.65 35.98 -0.48
C VAL A 118 -9.38 35.09 0.73
N PRO A 119 -10.03 35.31 1.88
CA PRO A 119 -9.79 34.51 3.08
C PRO A 119 -10.28 33.07 2.87
N LEU A 120 -9.50 32.11 3.38
CA LEU A 120 -9.93 30.72 3.37
C LEU A 120 -11.09 30.49 4.34
N SER A 121 -12.12 29.78 3.89
CA SER A 121 -13.27 29.36 4.69
C SER A 121 -12.86 28.39 5.81
N PHE A 122 -13.77 28.16 6.75
CA PHE A 122 -13.56 27.16 7.79
C PHE A 122 -13.31 25.76 7.19
N THR A 123 -14.15 25.33 6.25
CA THR A 123 -14.03 24.04 5.57
C THR A 123 -12.73 23.91 4.80
N GLN A 124 -12.22 24.96 4.14
CA GLN A 124 -10.93 24.90 3.44
C GLN A 124 -9.79 24.64 4.42
N LYS A 125 -9.77 25.35 5.55
CA LYS A 125 -8.77 25.16 6.62
C LYS A 125 -8.90 23.77 7.26
N ALA A 126 -10.11 23.35 7.61
CA ALA A 126 -10.36 22.04 8.18
C ALA A 126 -9.92 20.92 7.22
N GLY A 127 -10.31 21.01 5.94
CA GLY A 127 -9.94 20.07 4.90
C GLY A 127 -8.42 19.98 4.71
N PHE A 128 -7.71 21.10 4.76
CA PHE A 128 -6.25 21.13 4.75
C PHE A 128 -5.64 20.30 5.90
N PHE A 129 -6.04 20.59 7.15
CA PHE A 129 -5.50 19.89 8.32
C PHE A 129 -5.90 18.42 8.37
N MET A 130 -7.10 18.07 7.90
CA MET A 130 -7.54 16.67 7.79
C MET A 130 -6.66 15.88 6.83
N VAL A 131 -6.32 16.44 5.67
CA VAL A 131 -5.44 15.78 4.67
C VAL A 131 -4.03 15.66 5.19
N LEU A 132 -3.46 16.73 5.76
CA LEU A 132 -2.15 16.67 6.39
C LEU A 132 -2.11 15.62 7.51
N GLY A 133 -3.08 15.65 8.43
CA GLY A 133 -3.17 14.67 9.51
C GLY A 133 -3.30 13.24 8.99
N HIS A 134 -4.08 13.02 7.93
CA HIS A 134 -4.18 11.74 7.28
C HIS A 134 -2.83 11.25 6.75
N TYR A 135 -2.19 12.02 5.87
CA TYR A 135 -0.97 11.54 5.22
C TYR A 135 0.23 11.51 6.18
N ILE A 136 0.33 12.43 7.14
CA ILE A 136 1.35 12.36 8.21
C ILE A 136 1.17 11.07 9.02
N LYS A 137 -0.07 10.72 9.40
CA LYS A 137 -0.33 9.42 10.04
C LYS A 137 0.13 8.27 9.14
N ARG A 138 -0.17 8.28 7.84
CA ARG A 138 0.24 7.22 6.89
C ARG A 138 1.77 7.11 6.75
N GLU A 139 2.49 8.23 6.79
CA GLU A 139 3.95 8.27 6.84
C GLU A 139 4.47 7.59 8.12
N LEU A 140 3.95 7.98 9.29
CA LEU A 140 4.34 7.41 10.57
C LEU A 140 4.02 5.91 10.65
N GLU A 141 2.84 5.48 10.18
CA GLU A 141 2.48 4.07 10.09
C GLU A 141 3.44 3.30 9.18
N THR A 142 3.87 3.89 8.06
CA THR A 142 4.85 3.28 7.16
C THR A 142 6.22 3.16 7.80
N LEU A 143 6.62 4.13 8.61
CA LEU A 143 7.90 4.13 9.32
C LEU A 143 7.93 3.12 10.49
N PHE A 144 6.85 3.03 11.28
CA PHE A 144 6.86 2.42 12.60
C PHE A 144 5.89 1.23 12.79
N ILE A 145 4.88 1.07 11.92
CA ILE A 145 3.82 0.06 12.07
C ILE A 145 3.89 -1.01 10.99
N HIS A 146 3.93 -0.63 9.70
CA HIS A 146 3.83 -1.56 8.59
C HIS A 146 4.98 -2.58 8.55
N ARG A 147 4.62 -3.86 8.40
CA ARG A 147 5.54 -4.97 8.10
C ARG A 147 5.22 -5.51 6.71
N PHE A 148 6.08 -5.31 5.73
CA PHE A 148 5.84 -5.73 4.33
C PHE A 148 6.18 -7.20 4.10
N SER A 149 5.35 -7.91 3.33
CA SER A 149 5.56 -9.33 2.98
C SER A 149 6.56 -9.53 1.84
N SER A 150 6.74 -8.52 0.99
CA SER A 150 7.82 -8.46 0.00
C SER A 150 8.76 -7.35 0.41
N SER A 151 10.06 -7.52 0.16
CA SER A 151 11.05 -6.47 0.42
C SER A 151 10.92 -5.31 -0.58
N THR A 152 10.54 -5.61 -1.82
CA THR A 152 10.60 -4.66 -2.93
C THR A 152 9.49 -4.83 -3.97
N MET A 153 9.39 -3.84 -4.86
CA MET A 153 8.57 -3.83 -6.07
C MET A 153 9.35 -3.26 -7.28
N PRO A 154 8.89 -3.53 -8.51
CA PRO A 154 9.48 -2.92 -9.71
C PRO A 154 9.38 -1.40 -9.69
N PHE A 155 10.48 -0.70 -9.96
CA PHE A 155 10.56 0.77 -9.87
C PHE A 155 9.53 1.49 -10.75
N LYS A 156 9.22 0.96 -11.94
CA LYS A 156 8.22 1.57 -12.84
C LYS A 156 6.83 1.70 -12.20
N ASN A 157 6.48 0.80 -11.28
CA ASN A 157 5.19 0.83 -10.60
C ASN A 157 5.09 1.97 -9.57
N LEU A 158 6.23 2.55 -9.14
CA LEU A 158 6.24 3.74 -8.29
C LEU A 158 5.47 4.88 -8.96
N PHE A 159 5.71 5.12 -10.24
CA PHE A 159 5.03 6.20 -10.97
C PHE A 159 3.53 5.98 -11.03
N ILE A 160 3.07 4.75 -11.28
CA ILE A 160 1.64 4.41 -11.32
C ILE A 160 0.98 4.69 -9.96
N ASN A 161 1.62 4.24 -8.89
CA ASN A 161 1.17 4.47 -7.52
C ASN A 161 1.11 5.96 -7.18
N CYS A 162 2.20 6.69 -7.42
CA CYS A 162 2.26 8.13 -7.18
C CYS A 162 1.23 8.88 -8.02
N THR A 163 1.03 8.54 -9.30
CA THR A 163 0.01 9.18 -10.14
C THR A 163 -1.39 9.06 -9.52
N HIS A 164 -1.75 7.91 -8.93
CA HIS A 164 -3.04 7.79 -8.25
C HIS A 164 -3.17 8.82 -7.11
N TYR A 165 -2.26 8.84 -6.15
CA TYR A 165 -2.40 9.73 -4.98
C TYR A 165 -2.08 11.19 -5.28
N TRP A 166 -1.11 11.47 -6.14
CA TRP A 166 -0.65 12.83 -6.41
C TRP A 166 -1.60 13.52 -7.40
N PHE A 167 -2.03 12.83 -8.45
CA PHE A 167 -2.89 13.43 -9.45
C PHE A 167 -4.36 13.30 -9.07
N THR A 168 -4.88 12.07 -8.89
CA THR A 168 -6.33 11.87 -8.72
C THR A 168 -6.86 12.40 -7.40
N PHE A 169 -6.01 12.43 -6.36
CA PHE A 169 -6.33 13.07 -5.11
C PHE A 169 -5.72 14.47 -4.99
N ALA A 170 -4.40 14.56 -4.83
CA ALA A 170 -3.80 15.78 -4.31
C ALA A 170 -3.96 16.99 -5.24
N LEU A 171 -3.69 16.81 -6.53
CA LEU A 171 -3.84 17.86 -7.54
C LEU A 171 -5.29 18.23 -7.78
N LEU A 172 -6.15 17.24 -8.08
CA LEU A 172 -7.55 17.52 -8.38
C LEU A 172 -8.28 18.10 -7.18
N VAL A 173 -8.24 17.44 -6.02
CA VAL A 173 -8.95 17.91 -4.82
C VAL A 173 -8.35 19.21 -4.31
N GLY A 174 -7.02 19.32 -4.27
CA GLY A 174 -6.34 20.54 -3.81
C GLY A 174 -6.68 21.76 -4.68
N TYR A 175 -6.68 21.61 -6.01
CA TYR A 175 -7.01 22.70 -6.92
C TYR A 175 -8.40 23.28 -6.68
N PHE A 176 -9.43 22.42 -6.56
CA PHE A 176 -10.79 22.91 -6.37
C PHE A 176 -11.09 23.36 -4.93
N LEU A 177 -10.52 22.68 -3.93
CA LEU A 177 -10.73 23.05 -2.54
C LEU A 177 -10.13 24.42 -2.22
N PHE A 178 -8.94 24.75 -2.72
CA PHE A 178 -8.25 26.01 -2.40
C PHE A 178 -8.48 27.13 -3.42
N HIS A 179 -9.30 26.89 -4.44
CA HIS A 179 -9.68 27.91 -5.41
C HIS A 179 -10.38 29.10 -4.73
N PRO A 180 -10.08 30.36 -5.09
CA PRO A 180 -10.70 31.55 -4.46
C PRO A 180 -12.22 31.63 -4.66
N LYS A 181 -12.77 30.92 -5.66
CA LYS A 181 -14.22 30.81 -5.91
C LYS A 181 -14.88 29.60 -5.24
N TYR A 182 -14.16 28.89 -4.37
CA TYR A 182 -14.75 27.80 -3.60
C TYR A 182 -15.91 28.31 -2.74
N THR A 183 -17.06 27.66 -2.84
CA THR A 183 -18.24 27.96 -2.01
C THR A 183 -18.44 26.84 -1.02
N GLU A 184 -18.41 27.18 0.26
CA GLU A 184 -18.64 26.21 1.33
C GLU A 184 -20.07 25.65 1.28
N PRO A 185 -20.29 24.34 1.53
CA PRO A 185 -21.63 23.76 1.60
C PRO A 185 -22.50 24.45 2.66
N THR A 186 -23.42 25.31 2.22
CA THR A 186 -24.29 26.13 3.08
C THR A 186 -25.34 25.30 3.82
N TYR A 187 -25.74 24.15 3.25
CA TYR A 187 -26.66 23.21 3.87
C TYR A 187 -26.05 22.41 5.04
N ILE A 188 -24.74 22.55 5.30
CA ILE A 188 -24.05 21.89 6.41
C ILE A 188 -23.80 22.93 7.53
N PRO A 189 -24.62 22.93 8.60
CA PRO A 189 -24.43 23.85 9.71
C PRO A 189 -23.14 23.53 10.48
N MET A 190 -22.64 24.51 11.24
CA MET A 190 -21.32 24.43 11.88
C MET A 190 -21.19 23.24 12.85
N ASN A 191 -22.23 22.93 13.61
CA ASN A 191 -22.27 21.75 14.49
C ASN A 191 -22.06 20.45 13.70
N LEU A 192 -22.68 20.31 12.52
CA LEU A 192 -22.50 19.14 11.66
C LEU A 192 -21.09 19.08 11.07
N LYS A 193 -20.47 20.23 10.76
CA LYS A 193 -19.05 20.28 10.34
C LYS A 193 -18.12 19.74 11.43
N TYR A 194 -18.33 20.12 12.70
CA TYR A 194 -17.57 19.55 13.82
C TYR A 194 -17.81 18.06 14.00
N ILE A 195 -19.05 17.58 13.85
CA ILE A 195 -19.36 16.15 13.88
C ILE A 195 -18.60 15.41 12.76
N LEU A 196 -18.58 15.93 11.53
CA LEU A 196 -17.85 15.32 10.41
C LEU A 196 -16.34 15.26 10.67
N ILE A 197 -15.75 16.29 11.28
CA ILE A 197 -14.34 16.29 11.70
C ILE A 197 -14.10 15.24 12.80
N GLY A 198 -15.01 15.14 13.78
CA GLY A 198 -14.94 14.12 14.83
C GLY A 198 -15.04 12.69 14.28
N LEU A 199 -15.98 12.46 13.36
CA LEU A 199 -16.12 11.18 12.66
C LEU A 199 -14.87 10.83 11.86
N PHE A 200 -14.31 11.80 11.12
CA PHE A 200 -13.04 11.61 10.41
C PHE A 200 -11.93 11.17 11.35
N ALA A 201 -11.75 11.85 12.50
CA ALA A 201 -10.74 11.50 13.49
C ALA A 201 -10.98 10.10 14.09
N PHE A 202 -12.23 9.76 14.40
CA PHE A 202 -12.60 8.44 14.89
C PHE A 202 -12.30 7.34 13.86
N PHE A 203 -12.68 7.52 12.59
CA PHE A 203 -12.39 6.56 11.53
C PHE A 203 -10.89 6.43 11.27
N GLN A 204 -10.13 7.51 11.41
CA GLN A 204 -8.66 7.47 11.36
C GLN A 204 -8.05 6.63 12.46
N LEU A 205 -8.57 6.75 13.69
CA LEU A 205 -8.17 5.91 14.81
C LEU A 205 -8.50 4.44 14.55
N MET A 206 -9.72 4.13 14.09
CA MET A 206 -10.13 2.77 13.77
C MET A 206 -9.27 2.13 12.66
N ASN A 207 -8.95 2.90 11.62
CA ASN A 207 -8.02 2.49 10.58
C ASN A 207 -6.61 2.23 11.12
N PHE A 208 -6.09 3.08 12.02
CA PHE A 208 -4.81 2.86 12.69
C PHE A 208 -4.79 1.58 13.54
N LEU A 209 -5.84 1.37 14.34
CA LEU A 209 -5.98 0.16 15.16
C LEU A 209 -6.01 -1.10 14.28
N CYS A 210 -6.65 -1.03 13.11
CA CYS A 210 -6.59 -2.12 12.13
C CYS A 210 -5.17 -2.36 11.60
N HIS A 211 -4.39 -1.32 11.31
CA HIS A 211 -2.99 -1.50 10.88
C HIS A 211 -2.11 -2.10 11.97
N ASN A 212 -2.33 -1.71 13.23
CA ASN A 212 -1.62 -2.30 14.36
C ASN A 212 -1.97 -3.78 14.55
N GLU A 213 -3.25 -4.14 14.43
CA GLU A 213 -3.69 -5.55 14.44
C GLU A 213 -3.04 -6.35 13.29
N LEU A 214 -3.07 -5.81 12.07
CA LEU A 214 -2.46 -6.46 10.90
C LEU A 214 -0.94 -6.64 11.04
N LYS A 215 -0.25 -5.71 11.73
CA LYS A 215 1.16 -5.85 12.09
C LYS A 215 1.37 -7.00 13.08
N ASN A 216 0.51 -7.13 14.09
CA ASN A 216 0.64 -8.13 15.16
C ASN A 216 0.38 -9.55 14.66
N LEU A 217 -0.35 -9.73 13.57
CA LEU A 217 -0.48 -11.04 12.90
C LEU A 217 0.84 -11.61 12.37
N ARG A 218 1.89 -10.80 12.26
CA ARG A 218 3.21 -11.20 11.77
C ARG A 218 4.22 -11.06 12.90
N LYS A 219 4.79 -12.15 13.40
CA LYS A 219 5.96 -12.04 14.30
C LYS A 219 7.12 -11.37 13.53
N PRO A 220 7.97 -10.55 14.18
CA PRO A 220 9.12 -9.94 13.52
C PRO A 220 9.96 -11.02 12.80
N GLY A 221 10.21 -10.83 11.50
CA GLY A 221 11.01 -11.76 10.69
C GLY A 221 10.26 -12.97 10.13
N THR A 222 8.95 -13.11 10.35
CA THR A 222 8.14 -14.19 9.75
C THR A 222 7.19 -13.67 8.66
N THR A 223 6.83 -14.56 7.72
CA THR A 223 5.82 -14.31 6.68
C THR A 223 4.47 -14.94 7.03
N GLU A 224 4.30 -15.40 8.28
CA GLU A 224 3.08 -16.04 8.77
C GLU A 224 1.86 -15.13 8.58
N ARG A 225 0.73 -15.76 8.27
CA ARG A 225 -0.54 -15.09 8.04
C ARG A 225 -1.54 -15.59 9.07
N GLY A 226 -2.36 -14.68 9.57
CA GLY A 226 -3.47 -15.00 10.46
C GLY A 226 -4.77 -14.31 10.03
N ILE A 227 -5.84 -14.64 10.73
CA ILE A 227 -7.15 -14.00 10.57
C ILE A 227 -7.21 -12.81 11.55
N PRO A 228 -7.32 -11.56 11.06
CA PRO A 228 -7.44 -10.40 11.95
C PRO A 228 -8.76 -10.42 12.71
N LYS A 229 -8.74 -9.90 13.94
CA LYS A 229 -9.90 -9.77 14.84
C LYS A 229 -10.00 -8.34 15.39
N GLY A 230 -11.16 -7.98 15.93
CA GLY A 230 -11.40 -6.64 16.49
C GLY A 230 -11.56 -5.53 15.43
N PHE A 231 -11.88 -4.32 15.87
CA PHE A 231 -11.91 -3.08 15.07
C PHE A 231 -12.65 -3.17 13.71
N GLY A 232 -13.76 -3.92 13.66
CA GLY A 232 -14.54 -4.13 12.43
C GLY A 232 -14.16 -5.38 11.63
N PHE A 233 -13.03 -6.04 11.93
CA PHE A 233 -12.67 -7.30 11.28
C PHE A 233 -13.68 -8.43 11.56
N GLY A 234 -14.50 -8.33 12.60
CA GLY A 234 -15.60 -9.26 12.84
C GLY A 234 -16.66 -9.24 11.74
N LEU A 235 -16.86 -8.10 11.07
CA LEU A 235 -17.88 -7.89 10.05
C LEU A 235 -17.32 -7.99 8.63
N VAL A 236 -16.11 -7.48 8.41
CA VAL A 236 -15.49 -7.39 7.09
C VAL A 236 -14.05 -7.90 7.09
N SER A 237 -13.60 -8.37 5.94
CA SER A 237 -12.25 -8.92 5.75
C SER A 237 -11.17 -7.85 5.79
N CYS A 238 -11.51 -6.68 5.27
CA CYS A 238 -10.60 -5.55 5.09
C CYS A 238 -11.15 -4.34 5.84
N ALA A 239 -11.28 -4.46 7.16
CA ALA A 239 -11.76 -3.38 8.02
C ALA A 239 -10.94 -2.08 7.87
N ASN A 240 -9.64 -2.19 7.63
CA ASN A 240 -8.81 -1.03 7.33
C ASN A 240 -9.31 -0.24 6.10
N TYR A 241 -9.72 -0.93 5.02
CA TYR A 241 -10.29 -0.28 3.82
C TYR A 241 -11.70 0.27 4.05
N PHE A 242 -12.50 -0.41 4.88
CA PHE A 242 -13.81 0.10 5.30
C PHE A 242 -13.68 1.44 6.02
N TRP A 243 -12.85 1.50 7.07
CA TRP A 243 -12.63 2.73 7.82
C TRP A 243 -12.00 3.82 6.96
N GLU A 244 -11.06 3.48 6.08
CA GLU A 244 -10.48 4.40 5.10
C GLU A 244 -11.55 5.01 4.19
N THR A 245 -12.51 4.22 3.71
CA THR A 245 -13.63 4.70 2.89
C THR A 245 -14.47 5.72 3.68
N LEU A 246 -14.74 5.45 4.96
CA LEU A 246 -15.50 6.37 5.81
C LEU A 246 -14.73 7.66 6.13
N VAL A 247 -13.40 7.60 6.28
CA VAL A 247 -12.53 8.79 6.38
C VAL A 247 -12.75 9.71 5.17
N TRP A 248 -12.67 9.16 3.96
CA TRP A 248 -12.83 9.93 2.73
C TRP A 248 -14.27 10.35 2.47
N LEU A 249 -15.26 9.60 2.94
CA LEU A 249 -16.66 10.00 2.93
C LEU A 249 -16.90 11.23 3.81
N SER A 250 -16.44 11.21 5.07
CA SER A 250 -16.55 12.36 5.98
C SER A 250 -15.88 13.60 5.40
N TYR A 251 -14.69 13.43 4.80
CA TYR A 251 -13.98 14.51 4.12
C TYR A 251 -14.74 15.06 2.91
N SER A 252 -15.30 14.17 2.07
CA SER A 252 -16.03 14.57 0.86
C SER A 252 -17.32 15.30 1.20
N VAL A 253 -18.06 14.83 2.21
CA VAL A 253 -19.26 15.50 2.73
C VAL A 253 -18.91 16.87 3.31
N LEU A 254 -17.84 16.99 4.09
CA LEU A 254 -17.42 18.27 4.67
C LEU A 254 -17.03 19.28 3.59
N THR A 255 -16.22 18.86 2.61
CA THR A 255 -15.66 19.73 1.57
C THR A 255 -16.66 20.04 0.46
N GLY A 256 -17.56 19.11 0.14
CA GLY A 256 -18.59 19.28 -0.88
C GLY A 256 -18.04 19.45 -2.31
N THR A 257 -16.76 19.17 -2.57
CA THR A 257 -16.18 19.31 -3.91
C THR A 257 -16.50 18.08 -4.77
N ALA A 258 -16.91 18.26 -6.02
CA ALA A 258 -17.13 17.14 -6.93
C ALA A 258 -15.88 16.25 -7.08
N THR A 259 -14.70 16.84 -7.05
CA THR A 259 -13.42 16.12 -7.11
C THR A 259 -13.13 15.24 -5.89
N SER A 260 -13.54 15.64 -4.68
CA SER A 260 -13.39 14.77 -3.50
C SER A 260 -14.32 13.56 -3.57
N TYR A 261 -15.56 13.75 -4.04
CA TYR A 261 -16.48 12.63 -4.29
C TYR A 261 -16.01 11.70 -5.42
N LEU A 262 -15.48 12.24 -6.51
CA LEU A 262 -14.89 11.42 -7.59
C LEU A 262 -13.75 10.57 -7.05
N PHE A 263 -12.83 11.16 -6.29
CA PHE A 263 -11.76 10.41 -5.63
C PHE A 263 -12.32 9.32 -4.71
N LEU A 264 -13.30 9.63 -3.86
CA LEU A 264 -13.94 8.65 -2.99
C LEU A 264 -14.47 7.44 -3.77
N VAL A 265 -15.17 7.66 -4.88
CA VAL A 265 -15.70 6.57 -5.72
C VAL A 265 -14.56 5.74 -6.32
N PHE A 266 -13.54 6.38 -6.90
CA PHE A 266 -12.41 5.66 -7.49
C PHE A 266 -11.62 4.86 -6.45
N SER A 267 -11.32 5.46 -5.29
CA SER A 267 -10.62 4.79 -4.21
C SER A 267 -11.43 3.66 -3.60
N PHE A 268 -12.74 3.85 -3.42
CA PHE A 268 -13.63 2.79 -2.95
C PHE A 268 -13.68 1.61 -3.92
N TYR A 269 -13.81 1.87 -5.23
CA TYR A 269 -13.77 0.83 -6.26
C TYR A 269 -12.46 0.03 -6.21
N GLN A 270 -11.32 0.72 -6.20
CA GLN A 270 -10.01 0.08 -6.17
C GLN A 270 -9.81 -0.75 -4.88
N MET A 271 -10.19 -0.21 -3.73
CA MET A 271 -10.11 -0.92 -2.45
C MET A 271 -11.06 -2.11 -2.40
N SER A 272 -12.24 -2.02 -3.01
CA SER A 272 -13.20 -3.13 -3.10
C SER A 272 -12.62 -4.28 -3.92
N GLU A 273 -11.99 -3.99 -5.06
CA GLU A 273 -11.31 -5.01 -5.87
C GLU A 273 -10.19 -5.72 -5.10
N TRP A 274 -9.39 -4.98 -4.33
CA TRP A 274 -8.38 -5.56 -3.45
C TRP A 274 -8.99 -6.36 -2.30
N ALA A 275 -10.08 -5.87 -1.71
CA ALA A 275 -10.78 -6.52 -0.62
C ALA A 275 -11.36 -7.86 -1.06
N LEU A 276 -12.02 -7.91 -2.22
CA LEU A 276 -12.59 -9.13 -2.80
C LEU A 276 -11.51 -10.19 -3.04
N LYS A 277 -10.37 -9.78 -3.62
CA LYS A 277 -9.22 -10.69 -3.82
C LYS A 277 -8.68 -11.23 -2.51
N LYS A 278 -8.55 -10.37 -1.49
CA LYS A 278 -8.05 -10.76 -0.16
C LYS A 278 -9.05 -11.66 0.58
N HIS A 279 -10.34 -11.37 0.50
CA HIS A 279 -11.42 -12.17 1.07
C HIS A 279 -11.49 -13.58 0.45
N ARG A 280 -11.46 -13.68 -0.88
CA ARG A 280 -11.39 -14.97 -1.59
C ARG A 280 -10.17 -15.79 -1.18
N ARG A 281 -9.02 -15.13 -0.99
CA ARG A 281 -7.80 -15.80 -0.50
C ARG A 281 -7.98 -16.31 0.92
N TYR A 282 -8.55 -15.50 1.82
CA TYR A 282 -8.78 -15.93 3.20
C TYR A 282 -9.70 -17.15 3.30
N LYS A 283 -10.81 -17.17 2.53
CA LYS A 283 -11.73 -18.33 2.45
C LYS A 283 -11.06 -19.62 1.97
N LYS A 284 -10.03 -19.51 1.11
CA LYS A 284 -9.26 -20.67 0.62
C LYS A 284 -8.14 -21.09 1.58
N GLU A 285 -7.50 -20.11 2.23
CA GLU A 285 -6.30 -20.31 3.03
C GLU A 285 -6.62 -20.81 4.45
N PHE A 286 -7.73 -20.35 5.05
CA PHE A 286 -8.09 -20.66 6.43
C PHE A 286 -9.39 -21.46 6.51
N LYS A 287 -9.32 -22.67 7.06
CA LYS A 287 -10.50 -23.53 7.28
C LYS A 287 -11.49 -22.89 8.27
N ASP A 288 -10.97 -22.23 9.31
CA ASP A 288 -11.77 -21.59 10.37
C ASP A 288 -12.09 -20.12 10.07
N TYR A 289 -12.12 -19.74 8.79
CA TYR A 289 -12.45 -18.37 8.40
C TYR A 289 -13.95 -18.08 8.63
N PRO A 290 -14.32 -16.98 9.34
CA PRO A 290 -15.72 -16.67 9.59
C PRO A 290 -16.51 -16.46 8.30
N LYS A 291 -17.61 -17.20 8.14
CA LYS A 291 -18.37 -17.27 6.88
C LYS A 291 -19.24 -16.03 6.66
N GLU A 292 -19.61 -15.37 7.75
CA GLU A 292 -20.50 -14.20 7.82
C GLU A 292 -19.77 -12.91 7.41
N ARG A 293 -18.43 -12.93 7.35
CA ARG A 293 -17.65 -11.76 6.92
C ARG A 293 -17.90 -11.45 5.45
N THR A 294 -18.06 -10.17 5.18
CA THR A 294 -18.03 -9.57 3.83
C THR A 294 -16.62 -9.06 3.51
N ALA A 295 -16.36 -8.57 2.31
CA ALA A 295 -15.03 -8.15 1.89
C ALA A 295 -14.62 -6.78 2.50
N ILE A 296 -15.50 -5.78 2.37
CA ILE A 296 -15.25 -4.36 2.69
C ILE A 296 -16.47 -3.63 3.25
N LEU A 297 -17.70 -3.88 2.79
CA LEU A 297 -18.92 -3.26 3.30
C LEU A 297 -19.73 -4.28 4.12
N PRO A 298 -19.96 -4.03 5.42
CA PRO A 298 -20.73 -4.94 6.27
C PRO A 298 -22.07 -5.31 5.63
N PHE A 299 -22.38 -6.61 5.62
CA PHE A 299 -23.63 -7.19 5.13
C PHE A 299 -23.94 -6.99 3.63
N LEU A 300 -23.03 -6.39 2.85
CA LEU A 300 -23.26 -6.10 1.42
C LEU A 300 -22.16 -6.63 0.50
N LEU A 301 -20.89 -6.24 0.73
CA LEU A 301 -19.79 -6.48 -0.21
C LEU A 301 -18.55 -6.98 0.51
#